data_AF-A0A372RJF3-F1
#
_entry.id   AF-A0A372RJF3-F1
#
_cell.length_a   1.000
_cell.length_b   1.000
_cell.length_c   1.000
_cell.angle_alpha   90.00
_cell.angle_beta   90.00
_cell.angle_gamma   90.00
#
_symmetry.space_group_name_H-M   'P 1'
#
loop_
_entity.id
_entity.type
_entity.pdbx_description
1 polymer ?
#
loop_
_entity_poly.entity_id
_entity_poly.type
_entity_poly.pdbx_seq_one_letter_code
_entity_poly.pdbx_strand_id
1 'polypeptide(L)'
;MIIILSLDDFLKQINYEKLSHAAYALQILQNFENLTAKDLLRFNIKSEGNRLNVDESIITLAFNRLWPDPILKANLTVLAEKINNTIINKKRVNDENLSRIIQLGPQSSSTSFENNFFNGVCFHNNNEIGFGHLF
;
A
#
# COMPACT_ATOMS: atom_id res chain seq x y z
N MET A 1 -5.87 -27.61 -18.92
CA MET A 1 -5.09 -27.13 -17.75
C MET A 1 -3.65 -27.07 -18.19
N ILE A 2 -3.05 -25.88 -18.32
CA ILE A 2 -1.63 -25.75 -18.66
C ILE A 2 -0.85 -26.05 -17.37
N ILE A 3 0.02 -27.06 -17.41
CA ILE A 3 0.88 -27.39 -16.27
C ILE A 3 2.17 -26.61 -16.47
N ILE A 4 2.55 -25.82 -15.47
CA ILE A 4 3.80 -25.06 -15.44
C ILE A 4 4.77 -25.82 -14.56
N LEU A 5 5.80 -26.42 -15.16
CA LEU A 5 6.79 -27.24 -14.46
C LEU A 5 8.18 -26.58 -14.43
N SER A 6 8.37 -25.51 -15.20
CA SER A 6 9.66 -24.85 -15.35
C SER A 6 9.55 -23.33 -15.39
N LEU A 7 10.70 -22.68 -15.22
CA LEU A 7 10.84 -21.23 -15.40
C LEU A 7 10.39 -20.78 -16.80
N ASP A 8 10.81 -21.48 -17.84
CA ASP A 8 10.50 -21.09 -19.22
C ASP A 8 9.01 -21.20 -19.53
N ASP A 9 8.33 -22.23 -18.99
CA ASP A 9 6.88 -22.36 -19.11
C ASP A 9 6.18 -21.19 -18.42
N PHE A 10 6.66 -20.80 -17.24
CA PHE A 10 6.10 -19.66 -16.52
C PHE A 10 6.28 -18.35 -17.26
N LEU A 11 7.49 -18.07 -17.77
CA LEU A 11 7.79 -16.86 -18.52
C LEU A 11 6.99 -16.76 -19.82
N LYS A 12 6.66 -17.89 -20.47
CA LYS A 12 5.78 -17.89 -21.65
C LYS A 12 4.32 -17.54 -21.34
N GLN A 13 3.87 -17.84 -20.12
CA GLN A 13 2.47 -17.69 -19.70
C GLN A 13 2.20 -16.41 -18.89
N ILE A 14 3.26 -15.72 -18.47
CA ILE A 14 3.16 -14.52 -17.65
C ILE A 14 2.58 -13.36 -18.48
N ASN A 15 1.71 -12.58 -17.86
CA ASN A 15 1.23 -11.36 -18.48
C ASN A 15 2.24 -10.23 -18.22
N TYR A 16 3.14 -10.00 -19.18
CA TYR A 16 4.17 -8.94 -19.11
C TYR A 16 3.60 -7.53 -19.00
N GLU A 17 2.43 -7.28 -19.57
CA GLU A 17 1.74 -6.00 -19.42
C GLU A 17 1.37 -5.79 -17.94
N LYS A 18 0.81 -6.80 -17.28
CA LYS A 18 0.50 -6.75 -15.84
C LYS A 18 1.74 -6.62 -14.96
N LEU A 19 2.90 -7.11 -15.40
CA LEU A 19 4.15 -6.88 -14.66
C LEU A 19 4.51 -5.39 -14.56
N SER A 20 4.12 -4.59 -15.56
CA SER A 20 4.35 -3.14 -15.58
C SER A 20 3.19 -2.34 -14.99
N HIS A 21 2.07 -2.98 -14.63
CA HIS A 21 0.89 -2.33 -14.07
C HIS A 21 0.68 -2.74 -12.61
N ALA A 22 0.70 -1.78 -11.70
CA ALA A 22 0.57 -2.02 -10.26
C ALA A 22 -0.91 -2.10 -9.82
N ALA A 23 -1.73 -2.85 -10.56
CA ALA A 23 -3.15 -3.03 -10.22
C ALA A 23 -3.34 -3.58 -8.79
N TYR A 24 -2.36 -4.35 -8.29
CA TYR A 24 -2.39 -4.93 -6.94
C TYR A 24 -1.68 -4.11 -5.85
N ALA A 25 -0.75 -3.22 -6.19
CA ALA A 25 -0.08 -2.38 -5.18
C ALA A 25 -1.05 -1.38 -4.52
N LEU A 26 -2.17 -1.08 -5.17
CA LEU A 26 -3.22 -0.23 -4.62
C LEU A 26 -3.92 -0.84 -3.40
N GLN A 27 -3.94 -2.16 -3.21
CA GLN A 27 -4.48 -2.77 -1.98
C GLN A 27 -3.49 -2.66 -0.80
N ILE A 28 -2.18 -2.56 -1.08
CA ILE A 28 -1.11 -2.40 -0.08
C ILE A 28 -1.01 -0.95 0.43
N LEU A 29 -1.70 -0.01 -0.21
CA LEU A 29 -1.81 1.41 0.21
C LEU A 29 -2.41 1.62 1.61
N GLN A 30 -2.86 0.56 2.30
CA GLN A 30 -3.38 0.65 3.66
C GLN A 30 -2.29 0.97 4.70
N ASN A 31 -1.03 0.61 4.45
CA ASN A 31 0.03 0.72 5.47
C ASN A 31 0.93 1.95 5.30
N PHE A 32 0.69 2.77 4.27
CA PHE A 32 1.49 3.96 3.98
C PHE A 32 3.02 3.75 3.91
N GLU A 33 3.45 2.54 3.55
CA GLU A 33 4.85 2.22 3.33
C GLU A 33 5.27 2.59 1.92
N ASN A 34 6.46 3.19 1.79
CA ASN A 34 7.02 3.50 0.48
C ASN A 34 7.42 2.20 -0.23
N LEU A 35 7.06 2.09 -1.50
CA LEU A 35 7.38 0.94 -2.34
C LEU A 35 8.54 1.27 -3.27
N THR A 36 9.38 0.28 -3.54
CA THR A 36 10.40 0.35 -4.59
C THR A 36 9.95 -0.38 -5.86
N ALA A 37 10.61 -0.10 -6.99
CA ALA A 37 10.41 -0.86 -8.22
C ALA A 37 10.61 -2.37 -8.02
N LYS A 38 11.53 -2.75 -7.13
CA LYS A 38 11.83 -4.15 -6.79
C LYS A 38 10.66 -4.81 -6.06
N ASP A 39 10.05 -4.09 -5.12
CA ASP A 39 8.88 -4.57 -4.38
C ASP A 39 7.70 -4.76 -5.32
N LEU A 40 7.45 -3.79 -6.20
CA LEU A 40 6.39 -3.89 -7.20
C LEU A 40 6.58 -5.08 -8.14
N LEU A 41 7.80 -5.31 -8.63
CA LEU A 41 8.07 -6.49 -9.46
C LEU A 41 7.79 -7.78 -8.70
N ARG A 42 8.23 -7.86 -7.44
CA ARG A 42 8.01 -9.04 -6.58
C ARG A 42 6.52 -9.31 -6.39
N PHE A 43 5.73 -8.28 -6.11
CA PHE A 43 4.29 -8.42 -5.96
C PHE A 43 3.61 -8.87 -7.26
N ASN A 44 3.98 -8.27 -8.39
CA ASN A 44 3.37 -8.59 -9.67
C ASN A 44 3.70 -10.02 -10.13
N ILE A 45 4.95 -10.47 -9.97
CA ILE A 45 5.35 -11.84 -10.30
C ILE A 45 4.66 -12.84 -9.37
N LYS A 46 4.56 -12.54 -8.07
CA LYS A 46 3.85 -13.41 -7.13
C LYS A 46 2.35 -13.51 -7.47
N SER A 47 1.73 -12.39 -7.84
CA SER A 47 0.33 -12.36 -8.27
C SER A 47 0.09 -13.24 -9.51
N GLU A 48 0.99 -13.16 -10.49
CA GLU A 48 0.92 -14.01 -11.69
C GLU A 48 1.23 -15.49 -11.37
N GLY A 49 2.17 -15.75 -10.47
CA GLY A 49 2.45 -17.10 -9.96
C GLY A 49 1.22 -17.73 -9.28
N ASN A 50 0.53 -16.97 -8.44
CA ASN A 50 -0.73 -17.40 -7.81
C ASN A 50 -1.83 -17.64 -8.84
N ARG A 51 -1.98 -16.74 -9.83
CA ARG A 51 -2.97 -16.88 -10.93
C ARG A 51 -2.75 -18.17 -11.73
N LEU A 52 -1.50 -18.57 -11.89
CA LEU A 52 -1.09 -19.72 -12.68
C LEU A 52 -0.81 -20.98 -11.82
N ASN A 53 -1.03 -20.90 -10.51
CA ASN A 53 -0.79 -21.98 -9.54
C ASN A 53 0.64 -22.56 -9.64
N VAL A 54 1.64 -21.68 -9.61
CA VAL A 54 3.06 -22.01 -9.78
C VAL A 54 3.77 -22.07 -8.43
N ASP A 55 4.73 -22.98 -8.32
CA ASP A 55 5.57 -23.12 -7.11
C ASP A 55 6.42 -21.87 -6.84
N GLU A 56 6.61 -21.55 -5.56
CA GLU A 56 7.37 -20.38 -5.10
C GLU A 56 8.84 -20.39 -5.58
N SER A 57 9.43 -21.56 -5.80
CA SER A 57 10.78 -21.69 -6.35
C SER A 57 10.87 -21.12 -7.78
N ILE A 58 9.89 -21.41 -8.64
CA ILE A 58 9.81 -20.90 -10.01
C ILE A 58 9.52 -19.38 -9.99
N ILE A 59 8.64 -18.92 -9.10
CA ILE A 59 8.35 -17.49 -8.88
C ILE A 59 9.64 -16.74 -8.52
N THR A 60 10.46 -17.31 -7.62
CA THR A 60 11.74 -16.72 -7.20
C THR A 60 12.75 -16.67 -8.34
N LEU A 61 12.86 -17.74 -9.13
CA LEU A 61 13.72 -17.77 -10.31
C LEU A 61 13.29 -16.74 -11.35
N ALA A 62 11.99 -16.59 -11.60
CA ALA A 62 11.45 -15.60 -12.53
C ALA A 62 11.74 -14.18 -12.08
N PHE A 63 11.60 -13.89 -10.79
CA PHE A 63 11.98 -12.60 -10.23
C PHE A 63 13.46 -12.27 -10.50
N ASN A 64 14.36 -13.20 -10.21
CA ASN A 64 15.80 -13.01 -10.45
C ASN A 64 16.11 -12.87 -11.95
N ARG A 65 15.35 -13.54 -12.82
CA ARG A 65 15.51 -13.46 -14.28
C ARG A 65 15.03 -12.13 -14.87
N LEU A 66 13.94 -11.58 -14.35
CA LEU A 66 13.27 -10.40 -14.89
C LEU A 66 13.79 -9.09 -14.28
N TRP A 67 14.27 -9.09 -13.04
CA TRP A 67 14.76 -7.87 -12.38
C TRP A 67 15.89 -7.13 -13.12
N PRO A 68 16.85 -7.81 -13.79
CA PRO A 68 17.88 -7.12 -14.56
C PRO A 68 17.38 -6.36 -15.79
N ASP A 69 16.12 -6.55 -16.22
CA ASP A 69 15.57 -5.88 -17.39
C ASP A 69 15.48 -4.35 -17.15
N PRO A 70 16.20 -3.53 -17.94
CA PRO A 70 16.26 -2.09 -17.73
C PRO A 70 14.93 -1.39 -18.04
N ILE A 71 14.16 -1.88 -19.01
CA ILE A 71 12.87 -1.29 -19.42
C ILE A 71 11.85 -1.53 -18.32
N LEU A 72 11.77 -2.79 -17.84
CA LEU A 72 10.87 -3.15 -16.76
C LEU A 72 11.19 -2.38 -15.48
N LYS A 73 12.49 -2.28 -15.15
CA LYS A 73 12.95 -1.50 -13.99
C LYS A 73 12.59 -0.03 -14.09
N ALA A 74 12.77 0.59 -15.26
CA ALA A 74 12.43 2.00 -15.48
C ALA A 74 10.92 2.24 -15.29
N ASN A 75 10.08 1.42 -15.93
CA ASN A 75 8.63 1.52 -15.84
C ASN A 75 8.14 1.38 -14.39
N LEU A 76 8.67 0.39 -13.67
CA LEU A 76 8.30 0.16 -12.27
C LEU A 76 8.83 1.24 -11.33
N THR A 77 9.94 1.90 -11.66
CA THR A 77 10.47 3.03 -10.87
C THR A 77 9.51 4.22 -10.95
N VAL A 78 9.10 4.61 -12.16
CA VAL A 78 8.12 5.70 -12.37
C VAL A 78 6.81 5.39 -11.65
N LEU A 79 6.39 4.12 -11.67
CA LEU A 79 5.18 3.68 -11.00
C LEU A 79 5.29 3.73 -9.47
N ALA A 80 6.41 3.28 -8.93
CA ALA A 80 6.71 3.36 -7.50
C ALA A 80 6.70 4.82 -7.02
N GLU A 81 7.32 5.73 -7.75
CA GLU A 81 7.30 7.17 -7.45
C GLU A 81 5.87 7.72 -7.44
N LYS A 82 5.05 7.39 -8.44
CA LYS A 82 3.64 7.82 -8.49
C LYS A 82 2.83 7.32 -7.29
N ILE A 83 3.04 6.06 -6.90
CA ILE A 83 2.38 5.46 -5.74
C ILE A 83 2.84 6.16 -4.45
N ASN A 84 4.15 6.32 -4.28
CA ASN A 84 4.73 6.96 -3.09
C ASN A 84 4.30 8.42 -2.96
N ASN A 85 4.23 9.17 -4.05
CA ASN A 85 3.70 10.53 -4.04
C ASN A 85 2.23 10.57 -3.60
N THR A 86 1.44 9.58 -4.01
CA THR A 86 0.05 9.44 -3.56
C THR A 86 -0.03 9.14 -2.06
N ILE A 87 0.83 8.26 -1.55
CA ILE A 87 0.95 7.94 -0.12
C ILE A 87 1.34 9.19 0.68
N ILE A 88 2.36 9.92 0.23
CA ILE A 88 2.85 11.15 0.88
C ILE A 88 1.74 12.21 0.92
N ASN A 89 1.03 12.43 -0.19
CA ASN A 89 -0.08 13.37 -0.22
C ASN A 89 -1.21 12.97 0.73
N LYS A 90 -1.53 11.68 0.84
CA LYS A 90 -2.52 11.19 1.82
C LYS A 90 -2.06 11.41 3.27
N LYS A 91 -0.79 11.13 3.59
CA LYS A 91 -0.21 11.43 4.93
C LYS A 91 -0.34 12.91 5.24
N ARG A 92 0.06 13.77 4.30
CA ARG A 92 0.00 15.22 4.46
C ARG A 92 -1.42 15.71 4.74
N VAL A 93 -2.41 15.25 3.98
CA VAL A 93 -3.82 15.62 4.22
C VAL A 93 -4.29 15.15 5.60
N ASN A 94 -3.88 13.95 6.02
CA ASN A 94 -4.20 13.45 7.35
C ASN A 94 -3.55 14.30 8.47
N ASP A 95 -2.28 14.67 8.30
CA ASP A 95 -1.55 15.52 9.25
C ASP A 95 -2.11 16.95 9.31
N GLU A 96 -2.52 17.51 8.18
CA GLU A 96 -3.22 18.81 8.11
C GLU A 96 -4.57 18.74 8.84
N ASN A 97 -5.34 17.66 8.65
CA ASN A 97 -6.60 17.45 9.37
C ASN A 97 -6.38 17.28 10.88
N LEU A 98 -5.39 16.50 11.30
CA LEU A 98 -5.00 16.36 12.70
C LEU A 98 -4.56 17.71 13.28
N SER A 99 -3.76 18.49 12.56
CA SER A 99 -3.32 19.82 12.97
C SER A 99 -4.51 20.77 13.15
N ARG A 100 -5.52 20.69 12.28
CA ARG A 100 -6.76 21.48 12.40
C ARG A 100 -7.57 21.05 13.64
N ILE A 101 -7.69 19.75 13.90
CA ILE A 101 -8.36 19.25 15.11
C ILE A 101 -7.65 19.75 16.38
N ILE A 102 -6.33 19.70 16.42
CA ILE A 102 -5.53 20.22 17.55
C ILE A 102 -5.73 21.73 17.72
N GLN A 103 -5.76 22.50 16.62
CA GLN A 103 -5.95 23.96 16.66
C GLN A 103 -7.35 24.40 17.10
N LEU A 104 -8.38 23.56 16.92
CA LEU A 104 -9.71 23.83 17.43
C LEU A 104 -9.76 23.81 18.97
N GLY A 105 -8.73 23.28 19.64
CA GLY A 105 -8.67 23.20 21.10
C GLY A 105 -9.74 22.28 21.70
N PRO A 106 -9.86 22.22 23.04
CA PRO A 106 -10.89 21.43 23.70
C PRO A 106 -12.29 21.88 23.28
N GLN A 107 -13.04 21.01 22.61
CA GLN A 107 -14.43 21.26 22.24
C GLN A 107 -15.33 20.60 23.28
N SER A 108 -16.05 21.41 24.07
CA SER A 108 -17.11 20.91 24.96
C SER A 108 -18.35 20.58 24.12
N SER A 109 -18.58 19.30 23.85
CA SER A 109 -19.82 18.87 23.18
C SER A 109 -21.02 19.11 24.08
N SER A 110 -22.08 19.70 23.55
CA SER A 110 -23.31 19.97 24.29
C SER A 110 -24.24 18.74 24.36
N THR A 111 -23.96 17.72 23.55
CA THR A 111 -24.79 16.52 23.44
C THR A 111 -23.97 15.23 23.28
N SER A 112 -24.57 14.11 23.67
CA SER A 112 -24.01 12.76 23.48
C SER A 112 -23.85 12.37 22.00
N PHE A 113 -24.63 12.97 21.10
CA PHE A 113 -24.51 12.80 19.66
C PHE A 113 -23.22 13.42 19.11
N GLU A 114 -22.92 14.66 19.48
CA GLU A 114 -21.70 15.37 19.07
C GLU A 114 -20.43 14.63 19.54
N ASN A 115 -20.46 14.07 20.74
CA ASN A 115 -19.35 13.27 21.30
C ASN A 115 -19.01 12.03 20.44
N ASN A 116 -20.02 11.38 19.86
CA ASN A 116 -19.83 10.25 18.95
C ASN A 116 -19.37 10.70 17.54
N PHE A 117 -19.80 11.87 17.07
CA PHE A 117 -19.45 12.38 15.74
C PHE A 117 -17.99 12.82 15.63
N PHE A 118 -17.42 13.35 16.72
CA PHE A 118 -16.01 13.72 16.83
C PHE A 118 -15.11 12.58 17.35
N ASN A 119 -15.56 11.31 17.24
CA ASN A 119 -14.77 10.11 17.58
C ASN A 119 -14.25 10.06 19.03
N GLY A 120 -15.00 10.59 20.00
CA GLY A 120 -14.67 10.41 21.43
C GLY A 120 -13.31 10.98 21.86
N VAL A 121 -12.83 12.04 21.19
CA VAL A 121 -11.60 12.72 21.62
C VAL A 121 -11.89 13.53 22.90
N CYS A 122 -11.58 12.94 24.05
CA CYS A 122 -11.68 13.62 25.35
C CYS A 122 -10.39 14.38 25.65
N PHE A 123 -10.49 15.71 25.68
CA PHE A 123 -9.41 16.58 26.13
C PHE A 123 -9.42 16.62 27.67
N HIS A 124 -8.49 15.90 28.31
CA HIS A 124 -8.27 16.07 29.74
C HIS A 124 -7.56 17.41 29.97
N ASN A 125 -7.95 18.13 31.02
CA ASN A 125 -7.46 19.48 31.40
C ASN A 125 -5.94 19.62 31.61
N ASN A 126 -5.13 18.59 31.31
CA ASN A 126 -3.70 18.54 31.55
C ASN A 126 -2.85 18.37 30.27
N ASN A 127 -3.31 18.82 29.10
CA ASN A 127 -2.55 18.78 27.83
C ASN A 127 -2.16 17.36 27.34
N GLU A 128 -2.75 16.30 27.87
CA GLU A 128 -2.56 14.95 27.34
C GLU A 128 -3.73 14.58 26.43
N ILE A 129 -3.41 14.39 25.14
CA ILE A 129 -4.35 13.87 24.14
C ILE A 129 -4.29 12.34 24.21
N GLY A 130 -5.34 11.73 24.75
CA GLY A 130 -5.54 10.28 24.76
C GLY A 130 -6.74 9.89 23.92
N PHE A 131 -6.64 8.77 23.20
CA PHE A 131 -7.81 8.10 22.63
C PHE A 131 -8.38 7.13 23.67
N GLY A 132 -9.62 7.33 24.08
CA GLY A 132 -10.29 6.40 25.00
C GLY A 132 -11.72 6.82 25.32
N HIS A 133 -12.64 5.87 25.22
CA HIS A 133 -13.96 5.96 25.83
C HIS A 133 -13.80 6.02 27.36
N LEU A 134 -14.32 7.08 27.97
CA LEU A 134 -14.64 7.08 29.40
C LEU A 134 -15.83 6.13 29.62
N PHE A 135 -15.59 5.06 30.37
CA PHE A 135 -16.65 4.33 31.08
C PHE A 135 -16.80 4.94 32.47
#